data_AF-A0A8D1ESR9-F1
#
_entry.id   AF-A0A8D1ESR9-F1
#
_cell.length_a   1.000
_cell.length_b   1.000
_cell.length_c   1.000
_cell.angle_alpha   90.00
_cell.angle_beta   90.00
_cell.angle_gamma   90.00
#
_symmetry.space_group_name_H-M   'P 1'
#
loop_
_entity.id
_entity.type
_entity.pdbx_description
1 polymer ?
#
loop_
_entity_poly.entity_id
_entity_poly.type
_entity_poly.pdbx_seq_one_letter_code
_entity_poly.pdbx_strand_id
1 'polypeptide(L)'
;MLTSCQILLENFTAAIAAHRCWVHILDNDTVSDNDTGTLSPDVLLRISIPLDSNLKPEKCHRFLHSQWQLLHLNGTFPNVTDLDTEPCVDGWVYDRSSFSSTIVTEWDLVCDYQSQKPVVQFLFMAGMLLGGLLYGYLSDVWLVESARWLITTNKPEEGLKELKKAARRNGNKYAEATLNMEGLRAAMQDQLEGVQTNTTVLDLFHTPNLRKRICLLFFVSTKLKKNK
;
A
#
# COMPACT_ATOMS: atom_id res chain seq x y z
N MET A 1 -6.05 -9.06 -4.09
CA MET A 1 -6.13 -8.41 -5.43
C MET A 1 -6.41 -6.91 -5.33
N LEU A 2 -7.40 -6.45 -4.55
CA LEU A 2 -7.66 -5.01 -4.39
C LEU A 2 -6.50 -4.24 -3.75
N THR A 3 -5.87 -4.81 -2.71
CA THR A 3 -4.71 -4.24 -2.01
C THR A 3 -3.48 -4.13 -2.92
N SER A 4 -3.23 -5.13 -3.76
CA SER A 4 -2.14 -5.14 -4.73
C SER A 4 -2.27 -4.00 -5.75
N CYS A 5 -3.50 -3.68 -6.19
CA CYS A 5 -3.74 -2.55 -7.10
C CYS A 5 -3.50 -1.19 -6.42
N GLN A 6 -3.83 -1.04 -5.13
CA GLN A 6 -3.57 0.21 -4.39
C GLN A 6 -2.08 0.48 -4.25
N ILE A 7 -1.28 -0.53 -3.90
CA ILE A 7 0.17 -0.38 -3.75
C ILE A 7 0.83 0.01 -5.09
N LEU A 8 0.37 -0.56 -6.20
CA LEU A 8 0.86 -0.18 -7.53
C LEU A 8 0.52 1.28 -7.84
N LEU A 9 -0.72 1.71 -7.58
CA LEU A 9 -1.14 3.08 -7.84
C LEU A 9 -0.34 4.10 -7.02
N GLU A 10 -0.06 3.80 -5.74
CA GLU A 10 0.78 4.65 -4.89
C GLU A 10 2.20 4.79 -5.44
N ASN A 11 2.79 3.71 -5.94
CA ASN A 11 4.12 3.77 -6.55
C ASN A 11 4.17 4.65 -7.82
N PHE A 12 3.13 4.61 -8.65
CA PHE A 12 3.06 5.44 -9.86
C PHE A 12 2.74 6.90 -9.56
N THR A 13 1.85 7.17 -8.60
CA THR A 13 1.45 8.55 -8.23
C THR A 13 2.52 9.30 -7.45
N ALA A 14 3.38 8.58 -6.71
CA ALA A 14 4.50 9.13 -5.94
C ALA A 14 5.90 8.85 -6.56
N ALA A 15 5.93 8.62 -7.88
CA ALA A 15 7.18 8.48 -8.63
C ALA A 15 7.96 9.80 -8.65
N ILE A 16 9.27 9.72 -8.45
CA ILE A 16 10.17 10.87 -8.47
C ILE A 16 10.73 10.99 -9.89
N ALA A 17 10.31 12.03 -10.62
CA ALA A 17 10.85 12.33 -11.94
C ALA A 17 12.33 12.76 -11.85
N ALA A 18 13.08 12.68 -12.95
CA ALA A 18 14.42 13.28 -12.98
C ALA A 18 14.30 14.79 -12.75
N HIS A 19 15.13 15.33 -11.85
CA HIS A 19 15.03 16.71 -11.39
C HIS A 19 16.41 17.27 -11.08
N ARG A 20 16.47 18.61 -11.04
CA ARG A 20 17.59 19.40 -10.54
C ARG A 20 17.05 20.61 -9.78
N CYS A 21 17.92 21.23 -8.99
CA CYS A 21 17.60 22.49 -8.33
C CYS A 21 17.45 23.61 -9.36
N TRP A 22 16.53 24.54 -9.09
CA TRP A 22 16.35 25.72 -9.91
C TRP A 22 17.51 26.71 -9.69
N VAL A 23 18.01 27.29 -10.79
CA VAL A 23 19.16 28.18 -10.81
C VAL A 23 18.81 29.48 -11.51
N HIS A 24 18.84 30.59 -10.76
CA HIS A 24 18.50 31.94 -11.24
C HIS A 24 19.17 32.34 -12.57
N ILE A 25 20.43 31.99 -12.80
CA ILE A 25 21.18 32.42 -14.00
C ILE A 25 20.79 31.58 -15.23
N LEU A 26 20.34 30.34 -15.02
CA LEU A 26 20.04 29.38 -16.09
C LEU A 26 18.55 29.36 -16.45
N ASP A 27 17.71 29.43 -15.44
CA ASP A 27 16.28 29.14 -15.53
C ASP A 27 15.41 30.41 -15.48
N ASN A 28 16.01 31.60 -15.48
CA ASN A 28 15.28 32.87 -15.56
C ASN A 28 15.04 33.27 -17.02
N ASP A 29 13.77 33.40 -17.40
CA ASP A 29 13.28 33.66 -18.77
C ASP A 29 13.63 35.05 -19.33
N THR A 30 14.40 35.89 -18.63
CA THR A 30 14.73 37.25 -19.09
C THR A 30 15.91 37.34 -20.05
N VAL A 31 16.49 36.22 -20.50
CA VAL A 31 17.53 36.26 -21.56
C VAL A 31 16.84 36.37 -22.91
N SER A 32 16.48 37.60 -23.25
CA SER A 32 16.28 38.03 -24.63
C SER A 32 17.50 37.67 -25.47
N ASP A 33 17.28 37.08 -26.64
CA ASP A 33 18.22 37.07 -27.76
C ASP A 33 18.82 38.48 -27.93
N ASN A 34 19.97 38.71 -27.31
CA ASN A 34 20.86 39.83 -27.58
C ASN A 34 22.26 39.26 -27.38
N ASP A 35 22.86 38.86 -28.50
CA ASP A 35 24.22 38.35 -28.67
C ASP A 35 25.25 38.98 -27.71
N THR A 36 25.35 38.41 -26.50
CA THR A 36 26.34 38.80 -25.51
C THR A 36 26.83 37.54 -24.80
N GLY A 37 27.70 36.77 -25.47
CA GLY A 37 28.65 35.82 -24.86
C GLY A 37 28.16 34.97 -23.67
N THR A 38 26.97 34.38 -23.75
CA THR A 38 26.44 33.53 -22.68
C THR A 38 27.18 32.18 -22.63
N LEU A 39 27.71 31.84 -21.45
CA LEU A 39 28.32 30.55 -21.14
C LEU A 39 27.37 29.37 -21.46
N SER A 40 27.90 28.21 -21.90
CA SER A 40 27.08 27.03 -22.19
C SER A 40 26.25 26.62 -20.95
N PRO A 41 24.97 26.20 -21.10
CA PRO A 41 24.11 25.73 -20.00
C PRO A 41 24.77 24.71 -19.08
N ASP A 42 25.55 23.78 -19.64
CA ASP A 42 26.23 22.72 -18.89
C ASP A 42 27.30 23.27 -17.94
N VAL A 43 27.96 24.36 -18.35
CA VAL A 43 28.99 25.02 -17.58
C VAL A 43 28.34 25.78 -16.42
N LEU A 44 27.22 26.45 -16.69
CA LEU A 44 26.43 27.15 -15.68
C LEU A 44 25.85 26.21 -14.61
N LEU A 45 25.45 25.01 -15.01
CA LEU A 45 25.04 23.93 -14.12
C LEU A 45 26.17 23.50 -13.18
N ARG A 46 27.38 23.26 -13.70
CA ARG A 46 28.53 22.80 -12.89
C ARG A 46 29.01 23.81 -11.86
N ILE A 47 28.87 25.11 -12.13
CA ILE A 47 29.26 26.15 -11.17
C ILE A 47 28.19 26.40 -10.09
N SER A 48 26.97 25.92 -10.30
CA SER A 48 25.81 26.20 -9.42
C SER A 48 25.41 24.99 -8.57
N ILE A 49 25.63 23.78 -9.07
CA ILE A 49 25.25 22.53 -8.39
C ILE A 49 26.49 21.63 -8.23
N PRO A 50 26.78 21.14 -7.01
CA PRO A 50 27.87 20.20 -6.77
C PRO A 50 27.65 18.89 -7.54
N LEU A 51 28.71 18.10 -7.72
CA LEU A 51 28.59 16.76 -8.32
C LEU A 51 28.46 15.70 -7.22
N ASP A 52 27.58 14.72 -7.46
CA ASP A 52 27.44 13.53 -6.65
C ASP A 52 28.60 12.55 -6.86
N SER A 53 28.59 11.44 -6.12
CA SER A 53 29.58 10.35 -6.25
C SER A 53 29.68 9.74 -7.65
N ASN A 54 28.68 9.96 -8.52
CA ASN A 54 28.62 9.45 -9.89
C ASN A 54 29.01 10.51 -10.93
N LEU A 55 29.59 11.64 -10.51
CA LEU A 55 29.94 12.78 -11.35
C LEU A 55 28.72 13.39 -12.08
N LYS A 56 27.53 13.28 -11.50
CA LYS A 56 26.31 13.93 -11.98
C LYS A 56 25.94 15.08 -11.06
N PRO A 57 25.18 16.08 -11.54
CA PRO A 57 24.69 17.14 -10.66
C PRO A 57 23.95 16.55 -9.47
N GLU A 58 24.30 17.01 -8.28
CA GLU A 58 23.64 16.63 -7.04
C GLU A 58 22.17 17.06 -7.11
N LYS A 59 21.31 16.20 -6.59
CA LYS A 59 19.87 16.36 -6.73
C LYS A 59 19.23 17.12 -5.59
N CYS A 60 19.89 17.29 -4.45
CA CYS A 60 19.25 17.79 -3.24
C CYS A 60 19.86 19.06 -2.66
N HIS A 61 21.08 19.35 -3.04
CA HIS A 61 21.81 20.51 -2.57
C HIS A 61 22.36 21.30 -3.76
N ARG A 62 22.58 22.58 -3.52
CA ARG A 62 23.23 23.51 -4.44
C ARG A 62 24.28 24.31 -3.69
N PHE A 63 25.16 24.98 -4.42
CA PHE A 63 26.08 25.92 -3.79
C PHE A 63 25.33 27.16 -3.33
N LEU A 64 25.67 27.66 -2.15
CA LEU A 64 25.08 28.88 -1.59
C LEU A 64 25.43 30.12 -2.42
N HIS A 65 26.61 30.13 -3.06
CA HIS A 65 27.00 31.10 -4.08
C HIS A 65 27.56 30.40 -5.32
N SER A 66 27.34 30.95 -6.51
CA SER A 66 27.88 30.40 -7.76
C SER A 66 29.41 30.42 -7.76
N GLN A 67 29.99 29.24 -8.01
CA GLN A 67 31.43 28.99 -7.89
C GLN A 67 32.12 29.20 -9.24
N TRP A 68 32.22 30.46 -9.68
CA TRP A 68 32.90 30.84 -10.94
C TRP A 68 34.34 30.34 -11.03
N GLN A 69 34.97 30.11 -9.88
CA GLN A 69 36.31 29.53 -9.74
C GLN A 69 36.41 28.14 -10.42
N LEU A 70 35.31 27.38 -10.47
CA LEU A 70 35.27 26.06 -11.12
C LEU A 70 35.39 26.12 -12.66
N LEU A 71 35.26 27.30 -13.28
CA LEU A 71 35.45 27.47 -14.73
C LEU A 71 36.90 27.26 -15.19
N HIS A 72 37.87 27.47 -14.31
CA HIS A 72 39.29 27.53 -14.67
C HIS A 72 40.14 26.37 -14.13
N LEU A 73 39.54 25.34 -13.51
CA LEU A 73 40.30 24.21 -12.97
C LEU A 73 40.70 23.21 -14.08
N ASN A 74 41.92 23.37 -14.61
CA ASN A 74 42.69 22.31 -15.28
C ASN A 74 43.93 21.85 -14.49
N GLY A 75 44.10 22.32 -13.24
CA GLY A 75 45.24 21.98 -12.40
C GLY A 75 44.90 22.01 -10.92
N THR A 76 45.19 20.89 -10.24
CA THR A 76 45.33 20.70 -8.78
C THR A 76 44.27 21.34 -7.88
N PHE A 77 43.36 20.51 -7.33
CA PHE A 77 42.46 20.84 -6.23
C PHE A 77 43.19 21.63 -5.13
N PRO A 78 42.93 22.94 -4.94
CA PRO A 78 43.36 23.58 -3.71
C PRO A 78 42.54 22.97 -2.57
N ASN A 79 43.13 22.84 -1.38
CA ASN A 79 42.45 22.35 -0.19
C ASN A 79 41.09 23.06 -0.05
N VAL A 80 40.02 22.31 -0.36
CA VAL A 80 38.64 22.78 -0.32
C VAL A 80 38.31 23.01 1.15
N THR A 81 38.40 24.24 1.62
CA THR A 81 37.51 24.68 2.70
C THR A 81 36.10 24.35 2.24
N ASP A 82 35.39 23.52 3.01
CA ASP A 82 34.04 23.02 2.73
C ASP A 82 33.25 24.06 1.93
N LEU A 83 32.98 23.76 0.66
CA LEU A 83 32.16 24.62 -0.17
C LEU A 83 30.77 24.60 0.46
N ASP A 84 30.31 25.77 0.92
CA ASP A 84 29.02 25.87 1.58
C ASP A 84 27.89 25.49 0.61
N THR A 85 27.23 24.37 0.92
CA THR A 85 26.05 23.89 0.22
C THR A 85 24.81 24.16 1.06
N GLU A 86 23.71 24.44 0.36
CA GLU A 86 22.40 24.61 0.97
C GLU A 86 21.37 23.70 0.28
N PRO A 87 20.29 23.31 0.97
CA PRO A 87 19.16 22.66 0.32
C PRO A 87 18.54 23.60 -0.72
N CYS A 88 17.88 23.02 -1.72
CA CYS A 88 17.34 23.80 -2.82
C CYS A 88 16.05 24.54 -2.39
N VAL A 89 16.20 25.85 -2.14
CA VAL A 89 15.14 26.73 -1.62
C VAL A 89 14.32 27.42 -2.71
N ASP A 90 14.91 27.64 -3.90
CA ASP A 90 14.26 28.37 -5.00
C ASP A 90 13.43 27.45 -5.93
N GLY A 91 13.15 26.23 -5.48
CA GLY A 91 12.34 25.25 -6.21
C GLY A 91 13.15 24.32 -7.13
N TRP A 92 12.40 23.62 -7.99
CA TRP A 92 12.88 22.46 -8.74
C TRP A 92 12.56 22.56 -10.24
N VAL A 93 13.47 22.06 -11.07
CA VAL A 93 13.22 21.83 -12.49
C VAL A 93 13.09 20.34 -12.76
N TYR A 94 11.90 19.93 -13.16
CA TYR A 94 11.55 18.54 -13.44
C TYR A 94 11.59 18.22 -14.93
N ASP A 95 12.14 17.05 -15.28
CA ASP A 95 11.99 16.47 -16.61
C ASP A 95 10.60 15.85 -16.77
N ARG A 96 9.80 16.44 -17.67
CA ARG A 96 8.42 16.01 -17.97
C ARG A 96 8.31 14.94 -19.05
N SER A 97 9.44 14.41 -19.55
CA SER A 97 9.47 13.39 -20.60
C SER A 97 8.75 12.08 -20.21
N SER A 98 8.90 11.67 -18.94
CA SER A 98 8.38 10.40 -18.42
C SER A 98 7.03 10.54 -17.73
N PHE A 99 6.84 11.62 -16.96
CA PHE A 99 5.63 11.92 -16.21
C PHE A 99 5.28 13.39 -16.37
N SER A 100 4.04 13.70 -16.76
CA SER A 100 3.60 15.08 -16.91
C SER A 100 3.48 15.80 -15.56
N SER A 101 2.89 15.11 -14.57
CA SER A 101 2.77 15.52 -13.17
C SER A 101 2.68 14.30 -12.25
N THR A 102 3.33 14.37 -11.09
CA THR A 102 3.18 13.41 -9.98
C THR A 102 2.96 14.18 -8.67
N ILE A 103 2.51 13.49 -7.61
CA ILE A 103 2.32 14.11 -6.28
C ILE A 103 3.64 14.72 -5.79
N VAL A 104 4.78 14.11 -6.15
CA VAL A 104 6.12 14.60 -5.82
C VAL A 104 6.41 15.93 -6.51
N THR A 105 6.09 16.07 -7.80
CA THR A 105 6.40 17.28 -8.58
C THR A 105 5.39 18.41 -8.37
N GLU A 106 4.19 18.08 -7.87
CA GLU A 106 3.14 19.08 -7.58
C GLU A 106 3.38 19.79 -6.25
N TRP A 107 4.00 19.10 -5.30
CA TRP A 107 4.23 19.60 -3.94
C TRP A 107 5.73 19.75 -3.59
N ASP A 108 6.62 19.62 -4.57
CA ASP A 108 8.08 19.72 -4.41
C ASP A 108 8.68 18.81 -3.32
N LEU A 109 8.05 17.65 -3.11
CA LEU A 109 8.38 16.66 -2.07
C LEU A 109 9.43 15.66 -2.57
N VAL A 110 10.65 16.13 -2.81
CA VAL A 110 11.70 15.31 -3.44
C VAL A 110 12.67 14.73 -2.41
N CYS A 111 13.48 15.58 -1.80
CA CYS A 111 14.63 15.18 -0.98
C CYS A 111 14.22 14.72 0.42
N ASP A 112 13.34 15.46 1.09
CA ASP A 112 12.82 15.05 2.40
C ASP A 112 11.96 13.78 2.28
N TYR A 113 11.17 13.67 1.22
CA TYR A 113 10.28 12.54 1.00
C TYR A 113 11.04 11.22 0.80
N GLN A 114 12.21 11.25 0.16
CA GLN A 114 13.04 10.06 -0.02
C GLN A 114 13.43 9.42 1.33
N SER A 115 13.70 10.24 2.34
CA SER A 115 14.00 9.76 3.69
C SER A 115 12.76 9.23 4.44
N GLN A 116 11.57 9.73 4.08
CA GLN A 116 10.31 9.41 4.75
C GLN A 116 9.58 8.18 4.17
N LYS A 117 9.75 7.89 2.87
CA LYS A 117 9.20 6.69 2.21
C LYS A 117 9.35 5.39 3.01
N PRO A 118 10.54 5.00 3.52
CA PRO A 118 10.70 3.76 4.26
C PRO A 118 9.88 3.72 5.55
N VAL A 119 9.69 4.87 6.21
CA VAL A 119 8.90 4.96 7.44
C VAL A 119 7.43 4.67 7.15
N VAL A 120 6.87 5.31 6.12
CA VAL A 120 5.46 5.10 5.72
C VAL A 120 5.23 3.65 5.32
N GLN A 121 6.14 3.07 4.52
CA GLN A 121 6.05 1.67 4.11
C GLN A 121 6.13 0.71 5.29
N PHE A 122 7.02 0.96 6.25
CA PHE A 122 7.11 0.16 7.47
C PHE A 122 5.81 0.22 8.28
N LEU A 123 5.27 1.42 8.52
CA LEU A 123 4.02 1.61 9.25
C LEU A 123 2.85 0.90 8.56
N PHE A 124 2.76 0.98 7.24
CA PHE A 124 1.73 0.30 6.46
C PHE A 124 1.83 -1.23 6.59
N MET A 125 3.04 -1.79 6.42
CA MET A 125 3.28 -3.24 6.55
C MET A 125 3.01 -3.74 7.97
N ALA A 126 3.44 -2.99 8.99
CA ALA A 126 3.16 -3.30 10.39
C ALA A 126 1.64 -3.26 10.68
N GLY A 127 0.93 -2.25 10.17
CA GLY A 127 -0.52 -2.13 10.29
C GLY A 127 -1.26 -3.31 9.64
N MET A 128 -0.84 -3.74 8.44
CA MET A 128 -1.41 -4.92 7.79
C MET A 128 -1.15 -6.21 8.58
N LEU A 129 0.05 -6.38 9.14
CA LEU A 129 0.37 -7.55 9.96
C LEU A 129 -0.50 -7.61 11.22
N LEU A 130 -0.57 -6.50 11.96
CA LEU A 130 -1.39 -6.41 13.17
C LEU A 130 -2.88 -6.59 12.85
N GLY A 131 -3.37 -5.95 11.80
CA GLY A 131 -4.75 -6.10 11.34
C GLY A 131 -5.08 -7.55 10.95
N GLY A 132 -4.17 -8.22 10.26
CA GLY A 132 -4.31 -9.64 9.92
C GLY A 132 -4.34 -10.56 11.14
N LEU A 133 -3.47 -10.32 12.12
CA LEU A 133 -3.46 -11.09 13.37
C LEU A 133 -4.71 -10.86 14.21
N LEU A 134 -5.17 -9.61 14.33
CA LEU A 134 -6.40 -9.27 15.05
C LEU A 134 -7.64 -9.86 14.36
N TYR A 135 -7.74 -9.69 13.04
CA TYR A 135 -8.85 -10.26 12.28
C TYR A 135 -8.82 -11.78 12.28
N GLY A 136 -7.65 -12.39 12.15
CA GLY A 136 -7.44 -13.83 12.28
C GLY A 136 -7.86 -14.32 13.66
N TYR A 137 -7.40 -13.69 14.74
CA TYR A 137 -7.77 -14.04 16.10
C TYR A 137 -9.27 -13.88 16.36
N LEU A 138 -9.88 -12.78 15.91
CA LEU A 138 -11.32 -12.59 16.04
C LEU A 138 -12.07 -13.64 15.23
N SER A 139 -11.68 -13.86 13.98
CA SER A 139 -12.24 -14.91 13.12
C SER A 139 -12.12 -16.26 13.79
N ASP A 140 -10.98 -16.59 14.38
CA ASP A 140 -10.79 -17.83 15.12
C ASP A 140 -11.67 -17.85 16.38
N VAL A 141 -11.77 -16.81 17.18
CA VAL A 141 -12.73 -16.80 18.32
C VAL A 141 -14.19 -16.97 17.86
N TRP A 142 -14.55 -16.47 16.67
CA TRP A 142 -15.87 -16.63 16.09
C TRP A 142 -16.06 -17.97 15.34
N LEU A 143 -14.99 -18.61 14.84
CA LEU A 143 -15.00 -19.83 14.01
C LEU A 143 -14.48 -21.09 14.71
N VAL A 144 -13.48 -21.00 15.59
CA VAL A 144 -12.91 -22.07 16.47
C VAL A 144 -13.94 -22.60 17.44
N GLU A 145 -15.06 -21.91 17.62
CA GLU A 145 -16.20 -22.40 18.38
C GLU A 145 -17.36 -22.81 17.46
N SER A 146 -17.10 -23.14 16.18
CA SER A 146 -18.13 -23.83 15.41
C SER A 146 -18.31 -25.21 16.03
N ALA A 147 -19.37 -25.32 16.83
CA ALA A 147 -19.86 -26.57 17.38
C ALA A 147 -19.87 -27.68 16.33
N ARG A 148 -20.09 -27.31 15.07
CA ARG A 148 -20.01 -28.15 13.89
C ARG A 148 -18.71 -28.98 13.79
N TRP A 149 -17.51 -28.42 14.00
CA TRP A 149 -16.27 -29.20 13.90
C TRP A 149 -16.12 -30.20 15.06
N LEU A 150 -16.44 -29.79 16.29
CA LEU A 150 -16.42 -30.64 17.49
C LEU A 150 -17.46 -31.76 17.42
N ILE A 151 -18.63 -31.45 16.86
CA ILE A 151 -19.70 -32.40 16.56
C ILE A 151 -19.25 -33.43 15.51
N THR A 152 -18.54 -33.00 14.46
CA THR A 152 -18.07 -33.92 13.39
C THR A 152 -16.86 -34.77 13.77
N THR A 153 -16.07 -34.37 14.78
CA THR A 153 -14.86 -35.09 15.23
C THR A 153 -15.13 -36.07 16.38
N ASN A 154 -16.40 -36.42 16.61
CA ASN A 154 -16.85 -37.36 17.64
C ASN A 154 -16.53 -36.90 19.09
N LYS A 155 -16.49 -35.58 19.32
CA LYS A 155 -16.33 -34.95 20.64
C LYS A 155 -17.54 -34.07 21.00
N PRO A 156 -18.74 -34.66 21.16
CA PRO A 156 -19.97 -33.90 21.37
C PRO A 156 -19.99 -33.13 22.71
N GLU A 157 -19.29 -33.64 23.72
CA GLU A 157 -19.21 -33.03 25.06
C GLU A 157 -18.55 -31.63 25.03
N GLU A 158 -17.41 -31.53 24.34
CA GLU A 158 -16.67 -30.27 24.15
C GLU A 158 -17.49 -29.29 23.30
N GLY A 159 -18.15 -29.79 22.25
CA GLY A 159 -19.04 -28.98 21.40
C GLY A 159 -20.24 -28.39 22.15
N LEU A 160 -20.85 -29.15 23.07
CA LEU A 160 -21.96 -28.67 23.88
C LEU A 160 -21.56 -27.53 24.83
N LYS A 161 -20.38 -27.65 25.45
CA LYS A 161 -19.82 -26.63 26.35
C LYS A 161 -19.63 -25.30 25.62
N GLU A 162 -19.07 -25.38 24.43
CA GLU A 162 -18.83 -24.24 23.56
C GLU A 162 -20.14 -23.61 23.04
N LEU A 163 -21.15 -24.43 22.66
CA LEU A 163 -22.49 -23.93 22.31
C LEU A 163 -23.17 -23.16 23.45
N LYS A 164 -23.04 -23.63 24.68
CA LYS A 164 -23.57 -22.93 25.86
C LYS A 164 -22.85 -21.61 26.11
N LYS A 165 -21.54 -21.58 25.91
CA LYS A 165 -20.72 -20.36 26.03
C LYS A 165 -21.10 -19.33 24.96
N ALA A 166 -21.38 -19.76 23.74
CA ALA A 166 -21.93 -18.91 22.68
C ALA A 166 -23.35 -18.40 23.02
N ALA A 167 -24.24 -19.26 23.51
CA ALA A 167 -25.60 -18.88 23.92
C ALA A 167 -25.60 -17.81 25.03
N ARG A 168 -24.68 -17.91 26.00
CA ARG A 168 -24.45 -16.88 27.03
C ARG A 168 -23.99 -15.56 26.44
N ARG A 169 -23.02 -15.56 25.53
CA ARG A 169 -22.52 -14.34 24.85
C ARG A 169 -23.63 -13.63 24.07
N ASN A 170 -24.57 -14.39 23.51
CA ASN A 170 -25.73 -13.86 22.79
C ASN A 170 -26.92 -13.50 23.70
N GLY A 171 -26.80 -13.65 25.03
CA GLY A 171 -27.86 -13.36 25.99
C GLY A 171 -29.07 -14.30 25.93
N ASN A 172 -29.00 -15.40 25.17
CA ASN A 172 -30.10 -16.33 24.98
C ASN A 172 -30.09 -17.42 26.06
N LYS A 173 -30.65 -17.08 27.23
CA LYS A 173 -30.74 -17.98 28.40
C LYS A 173 -31.61 -19.23 28.16
N TYR A 174 -32.59 -19.14 27.26
CA TYR A 174 -33.44 -20.28 26.89
C TYR A 174 -32.64 -21.33 26.13
N ALA A 175 -31.88 -20.91 25.10
CA ALA A 175 -31.04 -21.82 24.33
C ALA A 175 -30.01 -22.53 25.22
N GLU A 176 -29.43 -21.85 26.20
CA GLU A 176 -28.50 -22.48 27.17
C GLU A 176 -29.17 -23.61 27.98
N ALA A 177 -30.42 -23.41 28.41
CA ALA A 177 -31.17 -24.39 29.19
C ALA A 177 -31.63 -25.59 28.35
N THR A 178 -31.95 -25.36 27.07
CA THR A 178 -32.41 -26.40 26.13
C THR A 178 -31.26 -27.23 25.54
N LEU A 179 -30.03 -26.75 25.56
CA LEU A 179 -28.85 -27.47 25.05
C LEU A 179 -28.45 -28.62 25.99
N ASN A 180 -28.85 -29.85 25.64
CA ASN A 180 -28.45 -31.10 26.29
C ASN A 180 -27.86 -32.11 25.28
N MET A 181 -27.24 -33.17 25.77
CA MET A 181 -26.61 -34.20 24.93
C MET A 181 -27.61 -34.94 24.05
N GLU A 182 -28.84 -35.10 24.52
CA GLU A 182 -29.91 -35.78 23.80
C GLU A 182 -30.45 -34.94 22.64
N GLY A 183 -30.69 -33.64 22.85
CA GLY A 183 -31.07 -32.70 21.81
C GLY A 183 -29.94 -32.49 20.79
N LEU A 184 -28.68 -32.53 21.23
CA LEU A 184 -27.53 -32.47 20.32
C LEU A 184 -27.44 -33.73 19.44
N ARG A 185 -27.64 -34.92 20.03
CA ARG A 185 -27.69 -36.18 19.28
C ARG A 185 -28.89 -36.25 18.34
N ALA A 186 -30.07 -35.81 18.77
CA ALA A 186 -31.26 -35.75 17.92
C ALA A 186 -31.05 -34.79 16.73
N ALA A 187 -30.44 -33.63 16.97
CA ALA A 187 -30.06 -32.71 15.89
C ALA A 187 -29.00 -33.31 14.95
N MET A 188 -28.02 -34.04 15.47
CA MET A 188 -27.06 -34.77 14.62
C MET A 188 -27.74 -35.86 13.79
N GLN A 189 -28.69 -36.59 14.38
CA GLN A 189 -29.43 -37.66 13.71
C GLN A 189 -30.32 -37.09 12.59
N ASP A 190 -31.01 -35.98 12.85
CA ASP A 190 -31.81 -35.25 11.87
C ASP A 190 -30.95 -34.73 10.70
N GLN A 191 -29.74 -34.21 10.99
CA GLN A 191 -28.79 -33.82 9.95
C GLN A 191 -28.24 -35.03 9.17
N LEU A 192 -28.06 -36.19 9.81
CA LEU A 192 -27.57 -37.42 9.17
C LEU A 192 -28.64 -38.05 8.27
N GLU A 193 -29.90 -38.07 8.72
CA GLU A 193 -31.06 -38.51 7.95
C GLU A 193 -31.29 -37.59 6.74
N GLY A 194 -31.09 -36.28 6.89
CA GLY A 194 -31.11 -35.32 5.78
C GLY A 194 -29.94 -35.41 4.80
N VAL A 195 -28.82 -36.04 5.18
CA VAL A 195 -27.66 -36.29 4.29
C VAL A 195 -27.81 -37.62 3.55
N GLN A 196 -28.49 -38.61 4.15
CA GLN A 196 -28.72 -39.93 3.56
C GLN A 196 -29.75 -39.94 2.41
N THR A 197 -30.50 -38.85 2.20
CA THR A 197 -31.41 -38.73 1.07
C THR A 197 -30.66 -38.45 -0.24
N ASN A 198 -29.81 -39.38 -0.71
CA ASN A 198 -29.21 -39.46 -2.05
C ASN A 198 -28.96 -38.11 -2.77
N THR A 199 -28.47 -37.10 -2.07
CA THR A 199 -28.32 -35.76 -2.64
C THR A 199 -27.06 -35.78 -3.50
N THR A 200 -27.27 -35.92 -4.81
CA THR A 200 -26.16 -35.94 -5.76
C THR A 200 -25.65 -34.50 -5.94
N VAL A 201 -24.37 -34.28 -6.25
CA VAL A 201 -23.82 -32.92 -6.51
C VAL A 201 -24.65 -32.16 -7.57
N LEU A 202 -25.34 -32.88 -8.46
CA LEU A 202 -26.27 -32.34 -9.45
C LEU A 202 -27.56 -31.73 -8.82
N ASP A 203 -28.08 -32.30 -7.72
CA ASP A 203 -29.27 -31.80 -7.01
C ASP A 203 -29.02 -30.46 -6.30
N LEU A 204 -27.75 -30.18 -5.99
CA LEU A 204 -27.31 -28.90 -5.43
C LEU A 204 -27.54 -27.73 -6.40
N PHE A 205 -27.47 -28.00 -7.72
CA PHE A 205 -27.77 -27.03 -8.78
C PHE A 205 -29.25 -26.98 -9.14
N HIS A 206 -30.01 -28.01 -8.77
CA HIS A 206 -31.43 -28.12 -9.04
C HIS A 206 -32.30 -27.46 -7.95
N THR A 207 -31.73 -27.14 -6.79
CA THR A 207 -32.44 -26.43 -5.72
C THR A 207 -32.57 -24.93 -6.04
N PRO A 208 -33.79 -24.39 -6.26
CA PRO A 208 -33.97 -23.05 -6.80
C PRO A 208 -33.49 -21.94 -5.86
N ASN A 209 -33.52 -22.16 -4.55
CA ASN A 209 -33.04 -21.19 -3.56
C ASN A 209 -31.51 -21.15 -3.48
N LEU A 210 -30.83 -22.29 -3.63
CA LEU A 210 -29.37 -22.35 -3.63
C LEU A 210 -28.81 -21.75 -4.92
N ARG A 211 -29.43 -22.06 -6.07
CA ARG A 211 -29.08 -21.46 -7.36
C ARG A 211 -29.23 -19.94 -7.33
N LYS A 212 -30.31 -19.40 -6.73
CA LYS A 212 -30.45 -17.95 -6.55
C LYS A 212 -29.34 -17.35 -5.69
N ARG A 213 -28.97 -17.97 -4.58
CA ARG A 213 -27.85 -17.48 -3.73
C ARG A 213 -26.51 -17.54 -4.44
N ILE A 214 -26.22 -18.64 -5.13
CA ILE A 214 -25.00 -18.83 -5.91
C ILE A 214 -24.95 -17.81 -7.07
N CYS A 215 -26.04 -17.68 -7.82
CA CYS A 215 -26.17 -16.68 -8.87
C CYS A 215 -26.04 -15.25 -8.32
N LEU A 216 -26.66 -14.92 -7.19
CA LEU A 216 -26.51 -13.60 -6.57
C LEU A 216 -25.07 -13.35 -6.14
N LEU A 217 -24.35 -14.34 -5.59
CA LEU A 217 -22.92 -14.21 -5.28
C LEU A 217 -22.07 -14.01 -6.54
N PHE A 218 -22.36 -14.72 -7.63
CA PHE A 218 -21.72 -14.50 -8.93
C PHE A 218 -22.10 -13.15 -9.57
N PHE A 219 -23.35 -12.71 -9.44
CA PHE A 219 -23.82 -11.41 -9.96
C PHE A 219 -23.26 -10.24 -9.16
N VAL A 220 -23.17 -10.36 -7.84
CA VAL A 220 -22.56 -9.36 -6.96
C VAL A 220 -21.05 -9.30 -7.18
N SER A 221 -20.37 -10.45 -7.29
CA SER A 221 -18.93 -10.48 -7.58
C SER A 221 -18.59 -9.96 -8.99
N THR A 222 -19.43 -10.22 -9.99
CA THR A 222 -19.26 -9.65 -11.35
C THR A 222 -19.66 -8.18 -11.44
N LYS A 223 -20.69 -7.73 -10.71
CA LYS A 223 -21.05 -6.30 -10.61
C LYS A 223 -19.99 -5.49 -9.86
N LEU A 224 -19.41 -6.03 -8.78
CA LEU A 224 -18.28 -5.42 -8.08
C LEU A 224 -17.04 -5.33 -8.99
N LYS A 225 -16.84 -6.29 -9.89
CA LYS A 225 -15.75 -6.27 -10.87
C LYS A 225 -16.00 -5.33 -12.06
N LYS A 226 -17.24 -4.86 -12.26
CA LYS A 226 -17.65 -3.97 -13.36
C LYS A 226 -17.83 -2.50 -12.94
N ASN A 227 -17.79 -2.22 -11.63
CA ASN A 227 -17.87 -0.88 -11.03
C ASN A 227 -16.49 -0.37 -10.53
N LYS A 228 -15.41 -0.99 -10.99
CA LYS A 228 -14.03 -0.53 -10.84
C LYS A 228 -13.38 -0.56 -12.22
#